data_AF-A0A3D1R8R2-F1
#
_entry.id   AF-A0A3D1R8R2-F1
#
_cell.length_a   1.000
_cell.length_b   1.000
_cell.length_c   1.000
_cell.angle_alpha   90.00
_cell.angle_beta   90.00
_cell.angle_gamma   90.00
#
_symmetry.space_group_name_H-M   'P 1'
#
loop_
_entity.id
_entity.type
_entity.pdbx_description
1 polymer ?
#
loop_
_entity_poly.entity_id
_entity_poly.type
_entity_poly.pdbx_seq_one_letter_code
_entity_poly.pdbx_strand_id
1 'polypeptide(L)'
;DESHPWNPDWIKAGRNFVHRHRARERVIRLVFVGDPLKAWQWLEYPERVRAQIESELGVERVELRPWHETAVRSWLSEVGFGPAGNEAGRGRLSEVTGNWGERLYRFGDRCREQAHRWPELLEELARETEVSTLAPLFELVPEALPALRALGEIGTLGTLEEVCDHSDIELQLARRTASWAELLGYAHRDQAGWTIDPLVLRALEGATP
;
A
#
# COMPACT_ATOMS: atom_id res chain seq x y z
N ASP A 1 0.39 -6.29 -21.92
CA ASP A 1 -0.65 -7.26 -22.30
C ASP A 1 -1.84 -6.48 -22.85
N GLU A 2 -2.08 -6.59 -24.15
CA GLU A 2 -3.13 -5.82 -24.86
C GLU A 2 -4.55 -6.34 -24.59
N SER A 3 -4.69 -7.51 -23.96
CA SER A 3 -6.00 -8.13 -23.71
C SER A 3 -6.78 -7.46 -22.58
N HIS A 4 -6.10 -6.75 -21.67
CA HIS A 4 -6.69 -6.10 -20.50
C HIS A 4 -5.97 -4.78 -20.21
N PRO A 5 -6.27 -3.70 -20.97
CA PRO A 5 -5.45 -2.50 -20.95
C PRO A 5 -5.50 -1.70 -19.63
N TRP A 6 -6.33 -2.12 -18.66
CA TRP A 6 -6.52 -1.48 -17.34
C TRP A 6 -6.61 0.06 -17.48
N ASN A 7 -7.57 0.51 -18.29
CA ASN A 7 -7.75 1.93 -18.60
C ASN A 7 -9.23 2.34 -18.37
N PRO A 8 -9.53 3.64 -18.37
CA PRO A 8 -10.88 4.16 -18.19
C PRO A 8 -11.94 3.51 -19.09
N ASP A 9 -11.61 3.26 -20.36
CA ASP A 9 -12.54 2.70 -21.34
C ASP A 9 -12.83 1.22 -21.07
N TRP A 10 -11.84 0.47 -20.61
CA TRP A 10 -12.01 -0.92 -20.19
C TRP A 10 -12.88 -1.05 -18.94
N ILE A 11 -12.69 -0.15 -17.96
CA ILE A 11 -13.55 -0.08 -16.77
C ILE A 11 -15.00 0.25 -17.18
N LYS A 12 -15.19 1.25 -18.05
CA LYS A 12 -16.49 1.61 -18.63
C LYS A 12 -17.14 0.42 -19.34
N ALA A 13 -16.39 -0.30 -20.16
CA ALA A 13 -16.87 -1.47 -20.88
C ALA A 13 -17.29 -2.59 -19.92
N GLY A 14 -16.50 -2.86 -18.88
CA GLY A 14 -16.81 -3.84 -17.83
C GLY A 14 -18.08 -3.47 -17.05
N ARG A 15 -18.24 -2.21 -16.67
CA ARG A 15 -19.46 -1.71 -16.03
C ARG A 15 -20.69 -1.89 -16.93
N ASN A 16 -20.58 -1.56 -18.21
CA ASN A 16 -21.66 -1.74 -19.18
C ASN A 16 -21.96 -3.22 -19.44
N PHE A 17 -20.96 -4.10 -19.37
CA PHE A 17 -21.16 -5.54 -19.42
C PHE A 17 -21.99 -6.02 -18.22
N VAL A 18 -21.59 -5.66 -16.99
CA VAL A 18 -22.34 -6.02 -15.78
C VAL A 18 -23.77 -5.51 -15.83
N HIS A 19 -23.97 -4.26 -16.26
CA HIS A 19 -25.30 -3.67 -16.38
C HIS A 19 -26.21 -4.41 -17.37
N ARG A 20 -25.70 -4.79 -18.54
CA ARG A 20 -26.44 -5.54 -19.57
C ARG A 20 -26.81 -6.96 -19.16
N HIS A 21 -26.02 -7.57 -18.27
CA HIS A 21 -26.18 -8.97 -17.85
C HIS A 21 -26.79 -9.10 -16.45
N ARG A 22 -27.45 -8.05 -15.94
CA ARG A 22 -28.25 -8.14 -14.71
C ARG A 22 -29.48 -9.02 -14.97
N ALA A 23 -29.41 -10.28 -14.55
CA ALA A 23 -30.58 -11.15 -14.49
C ALA A 23 -31.17 -11.13 -13.08
N ARG A 24 -32.49 -11.36 -12.96
CA ARG A 24 -33.24 -11.27 -11.69
C ARG A 24 -32.70 -12.19 -10.58
N GLU A 25 -31.98 -13.25 -10.96
CA GLU A 25 -31.42 -14.27 -10.06
C GLU A 25 -29.89 -14.35 -10.06
N ARG A 26 -29.19 -13.47 -10.80
CA ARG A 26 -27.72 -13.51 -10.90
C ARG A 26 -27.11 -12.12 -10.68
N VAL A 27 -26.32 -12.01 -9.61
CA VAL A 27 -25.51 -10.83 -9.32
C VAL A 27 -24.11 -11.08 -9.87
N ILE A 28 -23.72 -10.33 -10.90
CA ILE A 28 -22.34 -10.31 -11.40
C ILE A 28 -21.64 -9.12 -10.73
N ARG A 29 -20.50 -9.39 -10.10
CA ARG A 29 -19.56 -8.35 -9.62
C ARG A 29 -18.28 -8.47 -10.41
N LEU A 30 -17.77 -7.34 -10.88
CA LEU A 30 -16.50 -7.25 -11.57
C LEU A 30 -15.53 -6.52 -10.65
N VAL A 31 -14.36 -7.12 -10.42
CA VAL A 31 -13.31 -6.55 -9.58
C VAL A 31 -12.11 -6.28 -10.48
N PHE A 32 -11.60 -5.05 -10.40
CA PHE A 32 -10.38 -4.63 -11.07
C PHE A 32 -9.29 -4.55 -10.01
N VAL A 33 -8.24 -5.35 -10.16
CA VAL A 33 -7.09 -5.33 -9.25
C VAL A 33 -5.96 -4.57 -9.94
N GLY A 34 -5.38 -3.60 -9.25
CA GLY A 34 -4.22 -2.84 -9.71
C GLY A 34 -3.05 -3.07 -8.77
N ASP A 35 -1.89 -3.36 -9.34
CA ASP A 35 -0.60 -3.34 -8.66
C ASP A 35 -0.08 -1.89 -8.50
N PRO A 36 1.07 -1.66 -7.83
CA PRO A 36 1.64 -0.33 -7.68
C PRO A 36 1.87 0.41 -9.00
N LEU A 37 2.27 -0.28 -10.07
CA LEU A 37 2.44 0.33 -11.39
C LEU A 37 1.10 0.77 -11.99
N LYS A 38 0.04 -0.03 -11.83
CA LYS A 38 -1.32 0.33 -12.24
C LYS A 38 -1.87 1.50 -11.43
N ALA A 39 -1.61 1.55 -10.13
CA ALA A 39 -1.95 2.72 -9.31
C ALA A 39 -1.21 3.98 -9.80
N TRP A 40 0.05 3.86 -10.19
CA TRP A 40 0.80 4.96 -10.78
C TRP A 40 0.19 5.42 -12.11
N GLN A 41 -0.07 4.49 -13.03
CA GLN A 41 -0.71 4.75 -14.32
C GLN A 41 -2.12 5.34 -14.17
N TRP A 42 -2.88 4.92 -13.15
CA TRP A 42 -4.20 5.50 -12.86
C TRP A 42 -4.13 7.02 -12.69
N LEU A 43 -3.08 7.50 -12.02
CA LEU A 43 -2.90 8.92 -11.71
C LEU A 43 -2.46 9.76 -12.92
N GLU A 44 -2.13 9.16 -14.07
CA GLU A 44 -1.95 9.91 -15.34
C GLU A 44 -3.26 10.46 -15.86
N TYR A 45 -4.38 9.81 -15.53
CA TYR A 45 -5.67 10.28 -15.98
C TYR A 45 -6.06 11.53 -15.20
N PRO A 46 -6.54 12.58 -15.90
CA PRO A 46 -7.03 13.80 -15.25
C PRO A 46 -8.06 13.46 -14.18
N GLU A 47 -8.06 14.22 -13.07
CA GLU A 47 -8.98 14.00 -11.95
C GLU A 47 -10.44 13.88 -12.39
N ARG A 48 -10.89 14.71 -13.34
CA ARG A 48 -12.23 14.63 -13.93
C ARG A 48 -12.58 13.25 -14.51
N VAL A 49 -11.62 12.56 -15.12
CA VAL A 49 -11.82 11.23 -15.73
C VAL A 49 -11.93 10.17 -14.64
N ARG A 50 -11.08 10.27 -13.60
CA ARG A 50 -11.12 9.37 -12.45
C ARG A 50 -12.41 9.55 -11.65
N ALA A 51 -12.77 10.79 -11.35
CA ALA A 51 -14.01 11.15 -10.66
C ALA A 51 -15.25 10.70 -11.42
N GLN A 52 -15.30 10.83 -12.75
CA GLN A 52 -16.37 10.28 -13.56
C GLN A 52 -16.53 8.76 -13.34
N ILE A 53 -15.44 8.01 -13.29
CA ILE A 53 -15.49 6.56 -13.09
C ILE A 53 -16.00 6.22 -11.69
N GLU A 54 -15.47 6.89 -10.67
CA GLU A 54 -15.81 6.60 -9.28
C GLU A 54 -17.25 7.05 -8.94
N SER A 55 -17.63 8.28 -9.31
CA SER A 55 -18.91 8.87 -8.93
C SER A 55 -20.05 8.58 -9.93
N GLU A 56 -19.84 8.82 -11.23
CA GLU A 56 -20.92 8.72 -12.21
C GLU A 56 -21.22 7.27 -12.62
N LEU A 57 -20.18 6.44 -12.72
CA LEU A 57 -20.34 5.02 -13.07
C LEU A 57 -20.57 4.13 -11.84
N GLY A 58 -20.35 4.67 -10.64
CA GLY A 58 -20.51 3.97 -9.37
C GLY A 58 -19.49 2.86 -9.17
N VAL A 59 -18.27 3.04 -9.67
CA VAL A 59 -17.16 2.10 -9.43
C VAL A 59 -16.56 2.43 -8.08
N GLU A 60 -16.72 1.52 -7.12
CA GLU A 60 -16.14 1.67 -5.80
C GLU A 60 -14.63 1.40 -5.86
N ARG A 61 -13.84 2.36 -5.36
CA ARG A 61 -12.41 2.18 -5.15
C ARG A 61 -12.17 1.64 -3.74
N VAL A 62 -11.48 0.52 -3.66
CA VAL A 62 -11.02 -0.06 -2.38
C VAL A 62 -9.50 -0.02 -2.38
N GLU A 63 -8.94 0.61 -1.36
CA GLU A 63 -7.50 0.72 -1.15
C GLU A 63 -7.07 -0.36 -0.15
N LEU A 64 -6.05 -1.14 -0.51
CA LEU A 64 -5.46 -2.11 0.40
C LEU A 64 -4.37 -1.40 1.20
N ARG A 65 -4.62 -1.22 2.49
CA ARG A 65 -3.70 -0.56 3.42
C ARG A 65 -3.12 -1.58 4.41
N PRO A 66 -2.00 -1.24 5.08
CA PRO A 66 -1.57 -1.99 6.25
C PRO A 66 -2.71 -2.22 7.24
N TRP A 67 -2.68 -3.36 7.91
CA TRP A 67 -3.74 -3.70 8.84
C TRP A 67 -3.72 -2.75 10.03
N HIS A 68 -4.92 -2.31 10.42
CA HIS A 68 -5.06 -1.56 11.66
C HIS A 68 -4.72 -2.45 12.86
N GLU A 69 -4.18 -1.87 13.95
CA GLU A 69 -3.77 -2.62 15.15
C GLU A 69 -4.89 -3.52 15.69
N THR A 70 -6.14 -3.04 15.65
CA THR A 70 -7.31 -3.81 16.06
C THR A 70 -7.55 -5.05 15.20
N ALA A 71 -7.33 -4.97 13.88
CA ALA A 71 -7.45 -6.11 12.98
C ALA A 71 -6.33 -7.14 13.23
N VAL A 72 -5.09 -6.67 13.42
CA VAL A 72 -3.95 -7.53 13.78
C VAL A 72 -4.22 -8.25 15.10
N ARG A 73 -4.71 -7.54 16.12
CA ARG A 73 -5.06 -8.12 17.42
C ARG A 73 -6.14 -9.19 17.31
N SER A 74 -7.21 -8.92 16.55
CA SER A 74 -8.29 -9.90 16.33
C SER A 74 -7.76 -11.14 15.62
N TRP A 75 -6.99 -10.95 14.54
CA TRP A 75 -6.38 -12.06 13.80
C TRP A 75 -5.48 -12.93 14.68
N LEU A 76 -4.56 -12.34 15.45
CA LEU A 76 -3.69 -13.07 16.39
C LEU A 76 -4.50 -13.86 17.44
N SER A 77 -5.63 -13.30 17.90
CA SER A 77 -6.51 -13.95 18.86
C SER A 77 -7.25 -15.14 18.24
N GLU A 78 -7.72 -15.00 16.99
CA GLU A 78 -8.42 -16.06 16.25
C GLU A 78 -7.52 -17.23 15.91
N VAL A 79 -6.27 -16.96 15.52
CA VAL A 79 -5.29 -18.01 15.17
C VAL A 79 -4.57 -18.62 16.39
N GLY A 80 -4.67 -17.98 17.56
CA GLY A 80 -4.18 -18.52 18.83
C GLY A 80 -2.65 -18.51 19.03
N PHE A 81 -1.92 -17.61 18.35
CA PHE A 81 -0.47 -17.45 18.51
C PHE A 81 -0.05 -15.98 18.56
N GLY A 82 1.23 -15.76 18.89
CA GLY A 82 1.82 -14.43 18.89
C GLY A 82 1.35 -13.54 20.05
N PRO A 83 1.62 -12.23 19.97
CA PRO A 83 1.43 -11.32 21.10
C PRO A 83 -0.02 -10.79 21.23
N ALA A 84 -1.06 -11.60 20.97
CA ALA A 84 -2.46 -11.15 20.98
C ALA A 84 -2.83 -10.33 22.24
N GLY A 85 -2.47 -10.85 23.43
CA GLY A 85 -2.70 -10.20 24.72
C GLY A 85 -1.54 -9.32 25.25
N ASN A 86 -0.42 -9.23 24.52
CA ASN A 86 0.78 -8.49 24.96
C ASN A 86 0.95 -7.22 24.11
N GLU A 87 0.64 -6.06 24.70
CA GLU A 87 0.72 -4.75 24.02
C GLU A 87 2.13 -4.43 23.50
N ALA A 88 3.16 -4.61 24.33
CA ALA A 88 4.55 -4.38 23.91
C ALA A 88 4.96 -5.32 22.76
N GLY A 89 4.50 -6.58 22.82
CA GLY A 89 4.71 -7.55 21.75
C GLY A 89 4.00 -7.16 20.45
N ARG A 90 2.78 -6.62 20.51
CA ARG A 90 2.07 -6.09 19.32
C ARG A 90 2.76 -4.85 18.77
N GLY A 91 3.25 -3.96 19.63
CA GLY A 91 4.06 -2.81 19.22
C GLY A 91 5.29 -3.27 18.44
N ARG A 92 6.05 -4.22 18.99
CA ARG A 92 7.21 -4.81 18.30
C ARG A 92 6.83 -5.50 16.98
N LEU A 93 5.70 -6.23 16.95
CA LEU A 93 5.20 -6.84 15.71
C LEU A 93 4.89 -5.78 14.65
N SER A 94 4.26 -4.67 15.03
CA SER A 94 3.96 -3.55 14.15
C SER A 94 5.25 -2.90 13.61
N GLU A 95 6.27 -2.71 14.45
CA GLU A 95 7.57 -2.19 14.00
C GLU A 95 8.25 -3.09 12.96
N VAL A 96 8.19 -4.40 13.17
CA VAL A 96 8.87 -5.38 12.31
C VAL A 96 8.10 -5.64 11.01
N THR A 97 6.77 -5.57 11.06
CA THR A 97 5.91 -5.96 9.92
C THR A 97 5.30 -4.76 9.20
N GLY A 98 5.32 -3.56 9.79
CA GLY A 98 4.54 -2.41 9.34
C GLY A 98 3.04 -2.71 9.29
N ASN A 99 2.58 -3.82 9.89
CA ASN A 99 1.27 -4.43 9.68
C ASN A 99 0.93 -4.74 8.20
N TRP A 100 1.94 -4.88 7.35
CA TRP A 100 1.75 -5.34 5.97
C TRP A 100 1.36 -6.81 5.97
N GLY A 101 0.25 -7.14 5.28
CA GLY A 101 -0.33 -8.47 5.29
C GLY A 101 0.67 -9.58 4.96
N GLU A 102 1.50 -9.36 3.93
CA GLU A 102 2.56 -10.30 3.53
C GLU A 102 3.49 -10.67 4.70
N ARG A 103 3.99 -9.66 5.44
CA ARG A 103 4.90 -9.86 6.57
C ARG A 103 4.19 -10.42 7.80
N LEU A 104 2.95 -10.01 8.05
CA LEU A 104 2.10 -10.60 9.08
C LEU A 104 1.88 -12.09 8.82
N TYR A 105 1.53 -12.47 7.58
CA TYR A 105 1.33 -13.87 7.23
C TYR A 105 2.63 -14.68 7.31
N ARG A 106 3.79 -14.14 6.89
CA ARG A 106 5.09 -14.81 7.11
C ARG A 106 5.36 -15.07 8.59
N PHE A 107 5.11 -14.08 9.45
CA PHE A 107 5.21 -14.27 10.90
C PHE A 107 4.26 -15.35 11.40
N GLY A 108 3.01 -15.31 10.93
CA GLY A 108 1.99 -16.29 11.30
C GLY A 108 2.33 -17.71 10.88
N ASP A 109 2.83 -17.91 9.66
CA ASP A 109 3.25 -19.21 9.15
C ASP A 109 4.38 -19.81 10.00
N ARG A 110 5.35 -19.00 10.46
CA ARG A 110 6.39 -19.43 11.41
C ARG A 110 5.81 -19.84 12.77
N CYS A 111 4.80 -19.10 13.24
CA CYS A 111 4.20 -19.33 14.54
C CYS A 111 3.28 -20.56 14.58
N ARG A 112 2.73 -21.01 13.44
CA ARG A 112 1.80 -22.17 13.41
C ARG A 112 2.39 -23.44 14.00
N GLU A 113 3.69 -23.65 13.85
CA GLU A 113 4.37 -24.85 14.36
C GLU A 113 4.93 -24.65 15.78
N GLN A 114 5.21 -23.41 16.17
CA GLN A 114 6.00 -23.08 17.36
C GLN A 114 5.48 -21.81 18.07
N ALA A 115 4.18 -21.77 18.37
CA ALA A 115 3.49 -20.57 18.88
C ALA A 115 4.12 -19.95 20.13
N HIS A 116 4.75 -20.75 20.99
CA HIS A 116 5.41 -20.27 22.22
C HIS A 116 6.74 -19.54 21.94
N ARG A 117 7.35 -19.76 20.77
CA ARG A 117 8.60 -19.12 20.32
C ARG A 117 8.38 -17.85 19.51
N TRP A 118 7.18 -17.27 19.58
CA TRP A 118 6.85 -16.08 18.80
C TRP A 118 7.83 -14.91 19.02
N PRO A 119 8.43 -14.67 20.22
CA PRO A 119 9.42 -13.60 20.38
C PRO A 119 10.66 -13.85 19.53
N GLU A 120 11.21 -15.08 19.55
CA GLU A 120 12.39 -15.43 18.78
C GLU A 120 12.11 -15.40 17.27
N LEU A 121 10.96 -15.91 16.85
CA LEU A 121 10.52 -15.91 15.45
C LEU A 121 10.31 -14.49 14.90
N LEU A 122 9.85 -13.57 15.75
CA LEU A 122 9.70 -12.17 15.39
C LEU A 122 11.05 -11.49 15.17
N GLU A 123 12.03 -11.75 16.03
CA GLU A 123 13.39 -11.22 15.87
C GLU A 123 14.17 -11.89 14.71
N GLU A 124 13.88 -13.14 14.40
CA GLU A 124 14.33 -13.79 13.16
C GLU A 124 13.77 -13.05 11.93
N LEU A 125 12.47 -12.77 11.90
CA LEU A 125 11.84 -12.01 10.82
C LEU A 125 12.39 -10.57 10.73
N ALA A 126 12.66 -9.93 11.87
CA ALA A 126 13.27 -8.60 11.92
C ALA A 126 14.66 -8.59 11.28
N ARG A 127 15.47 -9.63 11.49
CA ARG A 127 16.80 -9.76 10.89
C ARG A 127 16.76 -10.02 9.39
N GLU A 128 15.76 -10.74 8.90
CA GLU A 128 15.53 -10.94 7.47
C GLU A 128 15.02 -9.70 6.75
N THR A 129 14.78 -8.61 7.48
CA THR A 129 14.36 -7.32 6.93
C THR A 129 15.58 -6.57 6.37
N GLU A 130 16.37 -7.26 5.56
CA GLU A 130 17.42 -6.65 4.75
C GLU A 130 16.76 -5.88 3.60
N VAL A 131 17.34 -4.75 3.24
CA VAL A 131 16.85 -3.84 2.21
C VAL A 131 16.53 -4.57 0.89
N SER A 132 17.36 -5.53 0.50
CA SER A 132 17.22 -6.35 -0.71
C SER A 132 15.93 -7.20 -0.75
N THR A 133 15.37 -7.53 0.41
CA THR A 133 14.15 -8.34 0.53
C THR A 133 12.88 -7.50 0.60
N LEU A 134 13.00 -6.24 1.00
CA LEU A 134 11.88 -5.32 1.15
C LEU A 134 11.48 -4.65 -0.16
N ALA A 135 12.45 -4.20 -0.96
CA ALA A 135 12.17 -3.48 -2.20
C ALA A 135 11.21 -4.24 -3.16
N PRO A 136 11.35 -5.56 -3.37
CA PRO A 136 10.43 -6.31 -4.21
C PRO A 136 8.99 -6.38 -3.68
N LEU A 137 8.78 -6.25 -2.36
CA LEU A 137 7.43 -6.32 -1.76
C LEU A 137 6.57 -5.10 -2.09
N PHE A 138 7.22 -3.96 -2.34
CA PHE A 138 6.53 -2.69 -2.58
C PHE A 138 6.45 -2.34 -4.07
N GLU A 139 7.08 -3.13 -4.96
CA GLU A 139 7.07 -2.94 -6.42
C GLU A 139 7.20 -1.46 -6.82
N LEU A 140 8.17 -0.78 -6.20
CA LEU A 140 8.30 0.67 -6.31
C LEU A 140 8.52 1.09 -7.77
N VAL A 141 7.82 2.17 -8.17
CA VAL A 141 7.88 2.70 -9.53
C VAL A 141 9.11 3.61 -9.67
N PRO A 142 10.05 3.35 -10.61
CA PRO A 142 11.28 4.13 -10.77
C PRO A 142 11.04 5.64 -10.88
N GLU A 143 10.03 6.05 -11.64
CA GLU A 143 9.65 7.44 -11.86
C GLU A 143 9.24 8.15 -10.57
N ALA A 144 8.70 7.41 -9.58
CA ALA A 144 8.28 7.94 -8.30
C ALA A 144 9.45 8.04 -7.30
N LEU A 145 10.55 7.31 -7.50
CA LEU A 145 11.64 7.19 -6.53
C LEU A 145 12.27 8.52 -6.12
N PRO A 146 12.58 9.48 -7.02
CA PRO A 146 13.18 10.74 -6.61
C PRO A 146 12.28 11.52 -5.64
N ALA A 147 10.99 11.64 -5.99
CA ALA A 147 10.02 12.36 -5.17
C ALA A 147 9.72 11.62 -3.85
N LEU A 148 9.67 10.29 -3.88
CA LEU A 148 9.42 9.50 -2.68
C LEU A 148 10.60 9.55 -1.71
N ARG A 149 11.85 9.58 -2.22
CA ARG A 149 13.04 9.80 -1.40
C ARG A 149 13.06 11.19 -0.78
N ALA A 150 12.80 12.23 -1.58
CA ALA A 150 12.75 13.60 -1.09
C ALA A 150 11.67 13.79 -0.01
N LEU A 151 10.50 13.16 -0.18
CA LEU A 151 9.46 13.09 0.86
C LEU A 151 9.96 12.41 2.14
N GLY A 152 10.78 11.36 2.03
CA GLY A 152 11.38 10.67 3.17
C GLY A 152 12.47 11.48 3.90
N GLU A 153 13.27 12.24 3.15
CA GLU A 153 14.38 13.04 3.68
C GLU A 153 13.92 14.26 4.48
N ILE A 154 12.86 14.93 4.02
CA ILE A 154 12.27 16.09 4.72
C ILE A 154 11.55 15.65 6.00
N GLY A 155 11.20 14.38 6.10
CA GLY A 155 10.56 13.80 7.26
C GLY A 155 9.09 14.18 7.40
N THR A 156 8.50 13.73 8.49
CA THR A 156 7.06 13.62 8.77
C THR A 156 6.24 14.92 8.75
N LEU A 157 6.85 16.07 8.52
CA LEU A 157 6.25 17.39 8.75
C LEU A 157 6.40 18.37 7.56
N GLY A 158 6.77 17.87 6.38
CA GLY A 158 6.99 18.70 5.19
C GLY A 158 5.75 18.89 4.30
N THR A 159 5.61 20.08 3.72
CA THR A 159 4.71 20.34 2.59
C THR A 159 5.32 19.85 1.28
N LEU A 160 4.48 19.64 0.24
CA LEU A 160 5.01 19.24 -1.08
C LEU A 160 5.85 20.35 -1.71
N GLU A 161 5.55 21.60 -1.39
CA GLU A 161 6.31 22.76 -1.81
C GLU A 161 7.73 22.74 -1.22
N GLU A 162 7.89 22.42 0.06
CA GLU A 162 9.20 22.23 0.69
C GLU A 162 9.99 21.06 0.07
N VAL A 163 9.27 20.00 -0.34
CA VAL A 163 9.87 18.88 -1.10
C VAL A 163 10.47 19.35 -2.41
N CYS A 164 9.72 20.15 -3.17
CA CYS A 164 10.19 20.68 -4.45
C CYS A 164 11.41 21.60 -4.25
N ASP A 165 11.35 22.49 -3.26
CA ASP A 165 12.43 23.45 -2.96
C ASP A 165 13.74 22.75 -2.52
N HIS A 166 13.65 21.62 -1.81
CA HIS A 166 14.82 20.89 -1.31
C HIS A 166 15.50 20.01 -2.37
N SER A 167 14.72 19.44 -3.30
CA SER A 167 15.17 18.33 -4.15
C SER A 167 15.17 18.61 -5.65
N ASP A 168 14.86 19.84 -6.07
CA ASP A 168 14.73 20.25 -7.48
C ASP A 168 13.74 19.35 -8.26
N ILE A 169 12.65 18.98 -7.59
CA ILE A 169 11.60 18.12 -8.14
C ILE A 169 10.41 18.96 -8.59
N GLU A 170 9.87 18.65 -9.77
CA GLU A 170 8.66 19.30 -10.24
C GLU A 170 7.46 19.01 -9.32
N LEU A 171 6.70 20.05 -8.98
CA LEU A 171 5.51 19.96 -8.12
C LEU A 171 4.47 18.95 -8.62
N GLN A 172 4.35 18.76 -9.94
CA GLN A 172 3.45 17.75 -10.49
C GLN A 172 3.91 16.32 -10.18
N LEU A 173 5.22 16.06 -10.26
CA LEU A 173 5.78 14.76 -9.89
C LEU A 173 5.65 14.50 -8.39
N ALA A 174 5.92 15.52 -7.56
CA ALA A 174 5.74 15.42 -6.11
C ALA A 174 4.28 15.12 -5.73
N ARG A 175 3.32 15.85 -6.31
CA ARG A 175 1.87 15.63 -6.09
C ARG A 175 1.41 14.24 -6.52
N ARG A 176 1.86 13.79 -7.70
CA ARG A 176 1.53 12.45 -8.20
C ARG A 176 2.11 11.37 -7.30
N THR A 177 3.35 11.52 -6.86
CA THR A 177 4.04 10.58 -5.97
C THR A 177 3.39 10.50 -4.60
N ALA A 178 3.05 11.63 -4.00
CA ALA A 178 2.34 11.64 -2.73
C ALA A 178 0.96 10.98 -2.83
N SER A 179 0.20 11.27 -3.90
CA SER A 179 -1.11 10.64 -4.15
C SER A 179 -0.97 9.13 -4.38
N TRP A 180 0.05 8.70 -5.12
CA TRP A 180 0.34 7.30 -5.38
C TRP A 180 0.71 6.54 -4.10
N ALA A 181 1.59 7.12 -3.30
CA ALA A 181 2.00 6.55 -2.02
C ALA A 181 0.83 6.47 -1.04
N GLU A 182 -0.07 7.47 -1.03
CA GLU A 182 -1.29 7.43 -0.22
C GLU A 182 -2.24 6.31 -0.63
N LEU A 183 -2.47 6.13 -1.94
CA LEU A 183 -3.35 5.08 -2.47
C LEU A 183 -2.89 3.68 -2.07
N LEU A 184 -1.57 3.47 -1.96
CA LEU A 184 -0.97 2.19 -1.62
C LEU A 184 -0.71 2.04 -0.12
N GLY A 185 -0.96 3.07 0.68
CA GLY A 185 -0.64 3.11 2.11
C GLY A 185 0.87 3.21 2.41
N TYR A 186 1.69 3.58 1.43
CA TYR A 186 3.12 3.83 1.59
C TYR A 186 3.39 5.14 2.30
N ALA A 187 2.50 6.11 2.14
CA ALA A 187 2.52 7.35 2.88
C ALA A 187 1.12 7.72 3.35
N HIS A 188 1.04 8.59 4.34
CA HIS A 188 -0.21 9.20 4.74
C HIS A 188 0.02 10.67 5.06
N ARG A 189 -1.04 11.46 4.90
CA ARG A 189 -1.05 12.86 5.26
C ARG A 189 -1.72 13.03 6.62
N ASP A 190 -1.04 13.71 7.53
CA ASP A 190 -1.60 14.17 8.80
C ASP A 190 -1.71 15.71 8.83
N GLN A 191 -1.97 16.28 10.01
CA GLN A 191 -2.08 17.74 10.16
C GLN A 191 -0.76 18.46 9.96
N ALA A 192 0.36 17.77 10.16
CA ALA A 192 1.68 18.35 10.20
C ALA A 192 2.46 18.11 8.90
N GLY A 193 2.11 17.11 8.10
CA GLY A 193 2.69 16.90 6.79
C GLY A 193 2.44 15.51 6.21
N TRP A 194 3.37 15.09 5.36
CA TRP A 194 3.41 13.74 4.80
C TRP A 194 4.35 12.86 5.63
N THR A 195 3.88 11.66 5.97
CA THR A 195 4.67 10.63 6.66
C THR A 195 4.73 9.37 5.81
N ILE A 196 5.92 8.86 5.55
CA ILE A 196 6.14 7.58 4.84
C ILE A 196 6.22 6.44 5.86
N ASP A 197 5.66 5.29 5.49
CA ASP A 197 5.79 4.05 6.26
C ASP A 197 7.28 3.67 6.46
N PRO A 198 7.71 3.35 7.69
CA PRO A 198 9.11 3.04 7.96
C PRO A 198 9.69 1.88 7.14
N LEU A 199 8.90 0.86 6.80
CA LEU A 199 9.40 -0.25 5.97
C LEU A 199 9.53 0.15 4.51
N VAL A 200 8.67 1.06 4.03
CA VAL A 200 8.83 1.66 2.69
C VAL A 200 10.09 2.52 2.65
N LEU A 201 10.34 3.34 3.67
CA LEU A 201 11.59 4.13 3.77
C LEU A 201 12.82 3.22 3.70
N ARG A 202 12.84 2.13 4.47
CA ARG A 202 13.94 1.15 4.43
C ARG A 202 14.05 0.47 3.06
N ALA A 203 12.94 0.23 2.37
CA ALA A 203 12.96 -0.34 1.02
C ALA A 203 13.59 0.61 -0.01
N LEU A 204 13.44 1.92 0.17
CA LEU A 204 14.03 2.93 -0.74
C LEU A 204 15.55 2.95 -0.74
N GLU A 205 16.18 2.53 0.37
CA GLU A 205 17.65 2.47 0.52
C GLU A 205 18.31 1.51 -0.47
N GLY A 206 17.58 0.52 -1.01
CA GLY A 206 18.10 -0.45 -1.97
C GLY A 206 17.31 -0.53 -3.26
N ALA A 207 16.32 0.35 -3.43
CA ALA A 207 15.79 0.62 -4.76
C ALA A 207 16.89 1.28 -5.60
N THR A 208 17.19 0.76 -6.78
CA THR A 208 18.06 1.44 -7.75
C THR A 208 17.19 2.42 -8.56
N PRO A 209 17.68 3.63 -8.89
CA PRO A 209 16.98 4.53 -9.82
C PRO A 209 16.70 3.88 -11.18
#